data_AF-A0A8E0VLL8-F1
#
_entry.id   AF-A0A8E0VLL8-F1
#
_cell.length_a   1.000
_cell.length_b   1.000
_cell.length_c   1.000
_cell.angle_alpha   90.00
_cell.angle_beta   90.00
_cell.angle_gamma   90.00
#
_symmetry.space_group_name_H-M   'P 1'
#
loop_
_entity.id
_entity.type
_entity.pdbx_description
1 polymer ?
#
loop_
_entity_poly.entity_id
_entity_poly.type
_entity_poly.pdbx_seq_one_letter_code
_entity_poly.pdbx_strand_id
1 'polypeptide(L)'
;MVEFILTDKKSLEIMAVLREEGRQIRLQDEMFFSTVNYNPHLKAPGSCLKIHLPNGSDPRTSYVARHVEWNPPPCLSKRVQRTVCIMGVRDLPKLTKSQRFFVNKFIDNFEPLAYDCLEWWLFEKIDNERGFGRTAAEFDTSFYENLYCSKDHF
;
A
#
# COMPACT_ATOMS: atom_id res chain seq x y z
N MET A 1 -16.99 0.55 3.56
CA MET A 1 -16.22 1.49 2.72
C MET A 1 -16.78 1.66 1.30
N VAL A 2 -16.81 0.63 0.45
CA VAL A 2 -17.22 0.78 -0.97
C VAL A 2 -18.63 1.35 -1.12
N GLU A 3 -19.61 0.79 -0.41
CA GLU A 3 -20.98 1.29 -0.42
C GLU A 3 -21.05 2.76 -0.01
N PHE A 4 -20.43 3.11 1.13
CA PHE A 4 -20.34 4.50 1.61
C PHE A 4 -19.79 5.44 0.53
N ILE A 5 -18.71 5.07 -0.16
CA ILE A 5 -18.11 5.90 -1.21
C ILE A 5 -19.09 6.19 -2.35
N LEU A 6 -19.95 5.22 -2.68
CA LEU A 6 -20.89 5.28 -3.80
C LEU A 6 -22.24 5.89 -3.45
N THR A 7 -22.65 5.88 -2.18
CA THR A 7 -24.01 6.25 -1.77
C THR A 7 -24.09 7.40 -0.77
N ASP A 8 -23.05 7.64 0.03
CA ASP A 8 -23.07 8.72 1.03
C ASP A 8 -23.02 10.09 0.36
N LYS A 9 -23.93 10.98 0.79
CA LYS A 9 -24.05 12.33 0.21
C LYS A 9 -22.76 13.14 0.33
N LYS A 10 -22.07 13.08 1.48
CA LYS A 10 -20.83 13.86 1.69
C LYS A 10 -19.70 13.29 0.85
N SER A 11 -19.59 11.96 0.74
CA SER A 11 -18.61 11.30 -0.14
C SER A 11 -18.80 11.72 -1.59
N LEU A 12 -20.05 11.72 -2.08
CA LEU A 12 -20.38 12.14 -3.44
C LEU A 12 -20.09 13.63 -3.69
N GLU A 13 -20.36 14.50 -2.71
CA GLU A 13 -20.02 15.93 -2.79
C GLU A 13 -18.50 16.15 -2.88
N ILE A 14 -17.71 15.45 -2.05
CA ILE A 14 -16.23 15.50 -2.13
C ILE A 14 -15.76 15.05 -3.51
N MET A 15 -16.32 13.95 -4.03
CA MET A 15 -15.96 13.44 -5.35
C MET A 15 -16.30 14.44 -6.45
N ALA A 16 -17.44 15.14 -6.36
CA ALA A 16 -17.84 16.17 -7.31
C ALA A 16 -16.87 17.36 -7.30
N VAL A 17 -16.51 17.87 -6.12
CA VAL A 17 -15.55 18.98 -5.98
C VAL A 17 -14.19 18.60 -6.55
N LEU A 18 -13.67 17.41 -6.25
CA LEU A 18 -12.40 16.96 -6.80
C LEU A 18 -12.43 16.85 -8.33
N ARG A 19 -13.57 16.46 -8.92
CA ARG A 19 -13.74 16.38 -10.38
C ARG A 19 -13.73 17.75 -11.05
N GLU A 20 -14.26 18.78 -10.40
CA GLU A 20 -14.24 20.16 -10.91
C GLU A 20 -12.82 20.70 -11.03
N GLU A 21 -11.90 20.28 -10.16
CA GLU A 21 -10.47 20.56 -10.22
C GLU A 21 -9.72 19.80 -11.34
N GLY A 22 -10.42 19.37 -12.39
CA GLY A 22 -9.98 18.46 -13.47
C GLY A 22 -8.70 18.83 -14.21
N ARG A 23 -8.13 20.01 -13.99
CA ARG A 23 -6.77 20.36 -14.43
C ARG A 23 -5.67 19.61 -13.67
N GLN A 24 -5.99 19.04 -12.51
CA GLN A 24 -5.05 18.33 -11.63
C GLN A 24 -5.51 16.90 -11.38
N ILE A 25 -5.64 16.11 -12.46
CA ILE A 25 -6.10 14.70 -12.42
C ILE A 25 -5.37 13.88 -11.34
N ARG A 26 -4.06 14.06 -11.17
CA ARG A 26 -3.24 13.34 -10.15
C ARG A 26 -3.65 13.63 -8.71
N LEU A 27 -4.28 14.77 -8.44
CA LEU A 27 -4.76 15.06 -7.10
C LEU A 27 -6.07 14.34 -6.80
N GLN A 28 -6.85 13.98 -7.82
CA GLN A 28 -8.15 13.36 -7.61
C GLN A 28 -7.99 11.96 -7.02
N ASP A 29 -7.10 11.14 -7.58
CA ASP A 29 -6.83 9.78 -7.11
C ASP A 29 -5.95 9.76 -5.84
N GLU A 30 -5.03 10.71 -5.69
CA GLU A 30 -4.16 10.78 -4.49
C GLU A 30 -4.88 11.38 -3.26
N MET A 31 -5.91 12.22 -3.44
CA MET A 31 -6.62 12.85 -2.33
C MET A 31 -7.91 12.14 -1.92
N PHE A 32 -8.75 11.71 -2.87
CA PHE A 32 -10.12 11.27 -2.56
C PHE A 32 -10.18 10.17 -1.48
N PHE A 33 -9.50 9.04 -1.71
CA PHE A 33 -9.54 7.90 -0.80
C PHE A 33 -8.90 8.23 0.54
N SER A 34 -7.81 9.01 0.53
CA SER A 34 -7.14 9.48 1.74
C SER A 34 -8.06 10.38 2.57
N THR A 35 -8.76 11.32 1.93
CA THR A 35 -9.73 12.21 2.58
C THR A 35 -10.88 11.40 3.19
N VAL A 36 -11.44 10.43 2.47
CA VAL A 36 -12.53 9.60 3.01
C VAL A 36 -12.04 8.73 4.17
N ASN A 37 -10.84 8.17 4.08
CA ASN A 37 -10.32 7.22 5.06
C ASN A 37 -9.76 7.85 6.35
N TYR A 38 -9.34 9.12 6.31
CA TYR A 38 -8.71 9.81 7.44
C TYR A 38 -9.51 11.01 7.96
N ASN A 39 -10.75 11.19 7.52
CA ASN A 39 -11.64 12.23 8.03
C ASN A 39 -12.71 11.63 8.98
N PRO A 40 -12.53 11.74 10.31
CA PRO A 40 -13.45 11.13 11.26
C PRO A 40 -14.85 11.77 11.27
N HIS A 41 -15.02 12.97 10.69
CA HIS A 41 -16.33 13.61 10.56
C HIS A 41 -17.24 12.93 9.52
N LEU A 42 -16.66 12.14 8.61
CA LEU A 42 -17.41 11.36 7.63
C LEU A 42 -17.94 10.06 8.22
N LYS A 43 -17.32 9.54 9.28
CA LYS A 43 -17.66 8.25 9.91
C LYS A 43 -17.76 7.11 8.88
N ALA A 44 -16.88 7.12 7.89
CA ALA A 44 -16.88 6.11 6.84
C ALA A 44 -16.52 4.73 7.44
N PRO A 45 -17.19 3.62 7.08
CA PRO A 45 -16.91 2.32 7.67
C PRO A 45 -15.48 1.86 7.37
N GLY A 46 -14.70 1.53 8.40
CA GLY A 46 -13.29 1.17 8.34
C GLY A 46 -12.32 2.37 8.27
N SER A 47 -12.82 3.61 8.37
CA SER A 47 -11.98 4.81 8.40
C SER A 47 -11.34 5.02 9.77
N CYS A 48 -10.16 5.63 9.78
CA CYS A 48 -9.36 5.84 10.98
C CYS A 48 -10.01 6.89 11.90
N LEU A 49 -10.16 6.59 13.19
CA LEU A 49 -10.76 7.50 14.19
C LEU A 49 -9.90 8.74 14.45
N LYS A 50 -8.57 8.57 14.35
CA LYS A 50 -7.58 9.61 14.64
C LYS A 50 -6.52 9.64 13.56
N ILE A 51 -6.05 10.84 13.25
CA ILE A 51 -4.94 11.01 12.31
C ILE A 51 -3.64 10.76 13.08
N HIS A 52 -2.93 9.69 12.72
CA HIS A 52 -1.57 9.43 13.18
C HIS A 52 -0.61 9.77 12.04
N LEU A 53 0.25 10.77 12.25
CA LEU A 53 1.25 11.13 11.26
C LEU A 53 2.23 9.97 11.06
N PRO A 54 2.64 9.66 9.82
CA PRO A 54 3.65 8.63 9.55
C PRO A 54 4.93 8.89 10.34
N ASN A 55 5.36 7.88 11.09
CA ASN A 55 6.57 7.93 11.89
C ASN A 55 7.38 6.65 11.64
N GLY A 56 8.59 6.81 11.09
CA GLY A 56 9.48 5.68 10.78
C GLY A 56 9.89 4.86 12.01
N SER A 57 9.78 5.42 13.22
CA SER A 57 10.06 4.73 14.48
C SER A 57 8.83 4.04 15.09
N ASP A 58 7.61 4.37 14.65
CA ASP A 58 6.38 3.74 15.14
C ASP A 58 5.75 2.88 14.03
N PRO A 59 5.96 1.55 14.05
CA PRO A 59 5.47 0.65 13.00
C PRO A 59 3.94 0.67 12.86
N ARG A 60 3.20 1.12 13.88
CA ARG A 60 1.73 1.19 13.86
C ARG A 60 1.18 2.27 12.92
N THR A 61 2.04 3.19 12.48
CA THR A 61 1.71 4.24 11.49
C THR A 61 1.97 3.80 10.05
N SER A 62 2.40 2.55 9.83
CA SER A 62 2.83 2.07 8.52
C SER A 62 1.69 1.97 7.51
N TYR A 63 1.98 2.37 6.27
CA TYR A 63 1.14 2.08 5.11
C TYR A 63 1.49 0.71 4.52
N VAL A 64 0.49 -0.18 4.44
CA VAL A 64 0.66 -1.59 4.07
C VAL A 64 0.25 -1.91 2.64
N ALA A 65 -0.49 -1.03 1.95
CA ALA A 65 -1.05 -1.41 0.65
C ALA A 65 0.03 -1.56 -0.43
N ARG A 66 1.03 -0.67 -0.47
CA ARG A 66 2.02 -0.66 -1.56
C ARG A 66 3.40 -0.18 -1.14
N HIS A 67 4.41 -0.97 -1.45
CA HIS A 67 5.82 -0.60 -1.38
C HIS A 67 6.18 0.23 -2.62
N VAL A 68 6.66 1.44 -2.40
CA VAL A 68 7.19 2.30 -3.46
C VAL A 68 8.48 2.90 -2.97
N GLU A 69 9.51 2.84 -3.81
CA GLU A 69 10.74 3.58 -3.59
C GLU A 69 10.76 4.80 -4.51
N TRP A 70 10.87 5.97 -3.91
CA TRP A 70 10.94 7.25 -4.60
C TRP A 70 12.38 7.69 -4.70
N ASN A 71 12.75 8.40 -5.76
CA ASN A 71 14.04 9.09 -5.89
C ASN A 71 13.86 10.56 -5.45
N PRO A 72 14.75 11.16 -4.63
CA PRO A 72 16.16 10.75 -4.38
C PRO A 72 16.42 10.11 -3.00
N PRO A 73 16.51 8.78 -2.91
CA PRO A 73 17.62 8.02 -2.26
C PRO A 73 18.11 6.86 -3.16
N PRO A 74 19.18 6.10 -2.82
CA PRO A 74 19.77 5.16 -3.79
C PRO A 74 18.81 4.00 -4.14
N CYS A 75 18.23 4.04 -5.35
CA CYS A 75 17.57 2.89 -5.95
C CYS A 75 18.62 1.79 -6.21
N LEU A 76 18.49 0.61 -5.61
CA LEU A 76 19.53 -0.43 -5.68
C LEU A 76 19.73 -0.96 -7.10
N SER A 77 18.64 -1.00 -7.88
CA SER A 77 18.61 -1.32 -9.31
C SER A 77 19.24 -0.25 -10.21
N LYS A 78 19.49 0.96 -9.68
CA LYS A 78 19.95 2.15 -10.43
C LYS A 78 19.01 2.59 -11.58
N ARG A 79 17.77 2.08 -11.62
CA ARG A 79 16.78 2.43 -12.64
C ARG A 79 15.64 3.23 -12.02
N VAL A 80 15.34 4.37 -12.63
CA VAL A 80 14.26 5.28 -12.21
C VAL A 80 13.41 5.63 -13.43
N GLN A 81 12.11 5.74 -13.24
CA GLN A 81 11.22 6.33 -14.25
C GLN A 81 10.13 7.12 -13.55
N ARG A 82 10.01 8.41 -13.88
CA ARG A 82 9.07 9.36 -13.24
C ARG A 82 9.22 9.33 -11.72
N THR A 83 10.45 9.57 -11.24
CA THR A 83 10.82 9.63 -9.81
C THR A 83 10.55 8.38 -8.96
N VAL A 84 10.15 7.27 -9.57
CA VAL A 84 9.94 5.98 -8.88
C VAL A 84 11.04 5.00 -9.32
N CYS A 85 11.68 4.33 -8.36
CA CYS A 85 12.65 3.27 -8.62
C CYS A 85 11.96 2.07 -9.28
N ILE A 86 12.62 1.48 -10.28
CA ILE A 86 12.19 0.20 -10.85
C ILE A 86 12.88 -0.90 -10.05
N MET A 87 12.12 -1.86 -9.55
CA MET A 87 12.66 -2.97 -8.78
C MET A 87 13.53 -3.87 -9.68
N GLY A 88 14.65 -4.32 -9.14
CA GLY A 88 15.56 -5.30 -9.74
C GLY A 88 15.93 -6.40 -8.76
N VAL A 89 16.84 -7.28 -9.16
CA VAL A 89 17.22 -8.48 -8.38
C VAL A 89 17.82 -8.09 -7.03
N ARG A 90 18.50 -6.94 -6.97
CA ARG A 90 19.13 -6.43 -5.73
C ARG A 90 18.10 -5.96 -4.69
N ASP A 91 16.87 -5.71 -5.09
CA ASP A 91 15.80 -5.27 -4.20
C ASP A 91 15.11 -6.46 -3.49
N LEU A 92 15.21 -7.68 -4.03
CA LEU A 92 14.51 -8.88 -3.54
C LEU A 92 14.66 -9.13 -2.03
N PRO A 93 15.87 -9.07 -1.43
CA PRO A 93 16.03 -9.32 0.01
C PRO A 93 15.24 -8.37 0.90
N LYS A 94 14.94 -7.17 0.40
CA LYS A 94 14.11 -6.18 1.09
C LYS A 94 12.62 -6.41 0.80
N LEU A 95 12.27 -6.79 -0.42
CA LEU A 95 10.87 -7.03 -0.81
C LEU A 95 10.28 -8.25 -0.09
N THR A 96 11.01 -9.35 0.03
CA THR A 96 10.54 -10.57 0.73
C THR A 96 10.36 -10.38 2.24
N LYS A 97 10.93 -9.31 2.81
CA LYS A 97 10.78 -8.92 4.23
C LYS A 97 9.79 -7.77 4.44
N SER A 98 9.23 -7.22 3.36
CA SER A 98 8.34 -6.06 3.43
C SER A 98 6.99 -6.46 4.01
N GLN A 99 6.50 -5.73 5.02
CA GLN A 99 5.14 -5.86 5.56
C GLN A 99 4.07 -5.17 4.68
N ARG A 100 4.33 -5.07 3.38
CA ARG A 100 3.43 -4.43 2.41
C ARG A 100 2.98 -5.45 1.41
N PHE A 101 1.70 -5.40 1.04
CA PHE A 101 1.07 -6.43 0.21
C PHE A 101 1.52 -6.41 -1.24
N PHE A 102 1.75 -5.22 -1.80
CA PHE A 102 2.12 -5.05 -3.19
C PHE A 102 3.38 -4.20 -3.34
N VAL A 103 4.06 -4.33 -4.47
CA VAL A 103 5.26 -3.56 -4.80
C VAL A 103 5.04 -2.81 -6.11
N ASN A 104 5.51 -1.57 -6.17
CA ASN A 104 5.56 -0.77 -7.38
C ASN A 104 6.97 -0.16 -7.55
N LYS A 105 7.66 -0.36 -8.68
CA LYS A 105 7.22 -1.01 -9.93
C LYS A 105 8.25 -1.98 -10.51
N PHE A 106 7.73 -2.97 -11.20
CA PHE A 106 8.46 -3.81 -12.15
C PHE A 106 8.13 -3.34 -13.57
N ILE A 107 9.05 -3.58 -14.52
CA ILE A 107 8.81 -3.36 -15.95
C ILE A 107 9.43 -4.54 -16.70
N ASP A 108 8.67 -5.17 -17.58
CA ASP A 108 9.04 -6.43 -18.25
C ASP A 108 10.40 -6.38 -18.98
N ASN A 109 10.79 -5.20 -19.49
CA ASN A 109 12.06 -5.02 -20.19
C ASN A 109 13.24 -4.60 -19.30
N PHE A 110 13.09 -4.67 -17.97
CA PHE A 110 14.13 -4.35 -17.01
C PHE A 110 14.20 -5.43 -15.92
N GLU A 111 15.27 -6.22 -15.93
CA GLU A 111 15.52 -7.31 -14.97
C GLU A 111 14.29 -8.20 -14.69
N PRO A 112 13.69 -8.85 -15.72
CA PRO A 112 12.52 -9.71 -15.54
C PRO A 112 12.74 -10.82 -14.49
N LEU A 113 13.99 -11.28 -14.35
CA LEU A 113 14.40 -12.22 -13.31
C LEU A 113 14.01 -11.77 -11.89
N ALA A 114 13.99 -10.46 -11.61
CA ALA A 114 13.54 -9.95 -10.31
C ALA A 114 12.06 -10.28 -10.07
N TYR A 115 11.23 -10.12 -11.11
CA TYR A 115 9.82 -10.47 -11.04
C TYR A 115 9.66 -11.99 -10.87
N ASP A 116 10.34 -12.78 -11.69
CA ASP A 116 10.28 -14.25 -11.66
C ASP A 116 10.70 -14.81 -10.29
N CYS A 117 11.78 -14.29 -9.70
CA CYS A 117 12.23 -14.72 -8.38
C CYS A 117 11.25 -14.35 -7.26
N LEU A 118 10.61 -13.18 -7.34
CA LEU A 118 9.61 -12.77 -6.35
C LEU A 118 8.33 -13.61 -6.48
N GLU A 119 7.94 -13.93 -7.72
CA GLU A 119 6.82 -14.82 -8.01
C GLU A 119 7.09 -16.25 -7.48
N TRP A 120 8.27 -16.80 -7.78
CA TRP A 120 8.71 -18.10 -7.26
C TRP A 120 8.68 -18.15 -5.73
N TRP A 121 9.25 -17.14 -5.08
CA TRP A 121 9.21 -17.02 -3.61
C TRP A 121 7.78 -17.01 -3.07
N LEU A 122 6.85 -16.32 -3.73
CA LEU A 122 5.45 -16.30 -3.33
C LEU A 122 4.79 -17.68 -3.53
N PHE A 123 5.10 -18.38 -4.63
CA PHE A 123 4.59 -19.73 -4.87
C PHE A 123 5.07 -20.74 -3.82
N GLU A 124 6.36 -20.71 -3.46
CA GLU A 124 6.88 -21.57 -2.39
C GLU A 124 6.17 -21.30 -1.07
N LYS A 125 5.87 -20.04 -0.75
CA LYS A 125 5.12 -19.68 0.44
C LYS A 125 3.70 -20.26 0.40
N ILE A 126 2.98 -20.11 -0.71
CA ILE A 126 1.62 -20.62 -0.90
C ILE A 126 1.59 -22.15 -0.80
N ASP A 127 2.55 -22.83 -1.41
CA ASP A 127 2.64 -24.30 -1.38
C ASP A 127 2.82 -24.81 0.06
N ASN A 128 3.73 -24.19 0.81
CA ASN A 128 3.92 -24.48 2.23
C ASN A 128 2.64 -24.24 3.04
N GLU A 129 1.96 -23.10 2.87
CA GLU A 129 0.72 -22.79 3.61
C GLU A 129 -0.39 -23.82 3.32
N ARG A 130 -0.51 -24.27 2.08
CA ARG A 130 -1.46 -25.32 1.68
C ARG A 130 -1.08 -26.68 2.27
N GLY A 131 0.20 -27.04 2.23
CA GLY A 131 0.70 -28.31 2.74
C GLY A 131 0.54 -28.46 4.25
N PHE A 132 0.76 -27.39 5.02
CA PHE A 132 0.68 -27.42 6.49
C PHE A 132 -0.67 -26.94 7.05
N GLY A 133 -1.54 -26.33 6.24
CA GLY A 133 -2.83 -25.80 6.68
C GLY A 133 -2.72 -24.64 7.67
N ARG A 134 -1.61 -23.89 7.64
CA ARG A 134 -1.33 -22.74 8.51
C ARG A 134 -0.58 -21.67 7.75
N THR A 135 -0.74 -20.42 8.17
CA THR A 135 0.01 -19.29 7.62
C THR A 135 1.51 -19.47 7.80
N ALA A 136 2.30 -18.99 6.85
CA ALA A 136 3.75 -19.10 6.89
C ALA A 136 4.32 -18.44 8.15
N ALA A 137 5.38 -19.04 8.73
CA ALA A 137 5.96 -18.57 9.99
C ALA A 137 6.53 -17.15 9.88
N GLU A 138 6.94 -16.69 8.70
CA GLU A 138 7.43 -15.33 8.49
C GLU A 138 6.30 -14.29 8.40
N PHE A 139 5.03 -14.70 8.30
CA PHE A 139 3.90 -13.77 8.22
C PHE A 139 3.38 -13.44 9.61
N ASP A 140 3.77 -12.28 10.11
CA ASP A 140 3.33 -11.74 11.39
C ASP A 140 1.95 -11.07 11.28
N THR A 141 0.88 -11.78 11.63
CA THR A 141 -0.49 -11.20 11.67
C THR A 141 -0.60 -10.09 12.70
N SER A 142 0.15 -10.20 13.80
CA SER A 142 0.07 -9.26 14.92
C SER A 142 0.51 -7.85 14.51
N PHE A 143 1.46 -7.73 13.56
CA PHE A 143 1.83 -6.44 12.98
C PHE A 143 0.60 -5.70 12.40
N TYR A 144 -0.21 -6.40 11.59
CA TYR A 144 -1.38 -5.81 10.92
C TYR A 144 -2.51 -5.52 11.91
N GLU A 145 -2.72 -6.41 12.88
CA GLU A 145 -3.71 -6.24 13.96
C GLU A 145 -3.37 -5.03 14.85
N ASN A 146 -2.10 -4.68 14.99
CA ASN A 146 -1.63 -3.62 15.87
C ASN A 146 -1.54 -2.22 15.22
N LEU A 147 -1.81 -2.09 13.92
CA LEU A 147 -1.85 -0.77 13.26
C LEU A 147 -2.93 0.12 13.90
N TYR A 148 -2.68 1.43 13.98
CA TYR A 148 -3.65 2.36 14.59
C TYR A 148 -5.02 2.27 13.91
N CYS A 149 -5.05 2.33 12.58
CA CYS A 149 -6.31 2.27 11.84
C CYS A 149 -6.90 0.85 11.72
N SER A 150 -6.21 -0.20 12.22
CA SER A 150 -6.81 -1.52 12.39
C SER A 150 -7.54 -1.65 13.73
N LYS A 151 -7.09 -0.94 14.78
CA LYS A 151 -7.69 -0.98 16.11
C LYS A 151 -8.72 0.12 16.34
N ASP A 152 -8.39 1.32 15.88
CA ASP A 152 -9.13 2.55 16.13
C ASP A 152 -9.79 3.01 14.83
N HIS A 153 -10.80 2.27 14.36
CA HIS A 153 -11.60 2.62 13.18
C HIS A 153 -13.11 2.61 13.46
N PHE A 154 -13.89 3.23 12.57
CA PHE A 154 -15.35 3.17 12.56
C PHE A 154 -15.89 1.84 12.01
#